data_AF-A0A7X9B7Z6-F1
#
_entry.id   AF-A0A7X9B7Z6-F1
#
_cell.length_a   1.000
_cell.length_b   1.000
_cell.length_c   1.000
_cell.angle_alpha   90.00
_cell.angle_beta   90.00
_cell.angle_gamma   90.00
#
_symmetry.space_group_name_H-M   'P 1'
#
loop_
_entity.id
_entity.type
_entity.pdbx_description
1 polymer ?
#
loop_
_entity_poly.entity_id
_entity_poly.type
_entity_poly.pdbx_seq_one_letter_code
_entity_poly.pdbx_strand_id
1 'polypeptide(L)'
;MLYHWAKRRHRNKSKNWIAQKYWHKVGARNWVFREENIVLIMANDTPIVRHISLKLDINPILNENYFIQRKLKQHNIRRSAWSKTTVVQMQLFV
;
A
#
# COMPACT_ATOMS: atom_id res chain seq x y z
N MET A 1 5.52 9.91 -14.21
CA MET A 1 4.76 9.07 -15.16
C MET A 1 3.26 9.42 -15.23
N LEU A 2 2.49 9.42 -14.13
CA LEU A 2 1.03 9.68 -14.14
C LEU A 2 0.61 11.04 -14.73
N TYR A 3 1.33 12.11 -14.44
CA TYR A 3 1.03 13.44 -15.01
C TYR A 3 1.11 13.47 -16.55
N HIS A 4 2.08 12.75 -17.11
CA HIS A 4 2.22 12.63 -18.56
C HIS A 4 1.10 11.80 -19.18
N TRP A 5 0.66 10.72 -18.52
CA TRP A 5 -0.52 9.96 -18.92
C TRP A 5 -1.78 10.83 -18.91
N ALA A 6 -2.01 11.60 -17.85
CA ALA A 6 -3.20 12.45 -17.74
C ALA A 6 -3.23 13.54 -18.82
N LYS A 7 -2.08 14.15 -19.14
CA LYS A 7 -1.94 15.09 -20.27
C LYS A 7 -2.24 14.44 -21.62
N ARG A 8 -1.78 13.21 -21.85
CA ARG A 8 -2.08 12.47 -23.09
C ARG A 8 -3.57 12.12 -23.21
N ARG A 9 -4.20 11.71 -22.11
CA ARG A 9 -5.64 11.39 -22.04
C ARG A 9 -6.53 12.61 -22.30
N HIS A 10 -6.09 13.80 -21.87
CA HIS A 10 -6.85 15.04 -21.98
C HIS A 10 -6.11 16.12 -22.76
N ARG A 11 -5.82 15.85 -24.04
CA ARG A 11 -5.08 16.79 -24.91
C ARG A 11 -5.73 18.16 -25.06
N ASN A 12 -7.06 18.23 -24.96
CA ASN A 12 -7.85 19.46 -25.12
C ASN A 12 -8.14 20.19 -23.81
N LYS A 13 -7.60 19.73 -22.68
CA LYS A 13 -7.83 20.35 -21.36
C LYS A 13 -6.56 21.02 -20.86
N SER A 14 -6.73 22.10 -20.10
CA SER A 14 -5.60 22.83 -19.54
C SER A 14 -4.87 22.00 -18.48
N LYS A 15 -3.60 22.33 -18.24
CA LYS A 15 -2.80 21.71 -17.19
C LYS A 15 -3.45 21.85 -15.80
N ASN A 16 -4.10 22.98 -15.55
CA ASN A 16 -4.80 23.25 -14.29
C ASN A 16 -6.02 22.35 -14.13
N TRP A 17 -6.80 22.14 -15.19
CA TRP A 17 -7.94 21.23 -15.16
C TRP A 17 -7.49 19.78 -14.91
N ILE A 18 -6.38 19.35 -15.55
CA ILE A 18 -5.80 18.02 -15.33
C ILE A 18 -5.36 17.85 -13.85
N ALA A 19 -4.70 18.87 -13.29
CA ALA A 19 -4.29 18.88 -11.89
C ALA A 19 -5.51 18.75 -10.96
N GLN A 20 -6.53 19.60 -11.14
CA GLN A 20 -7.75 19.58 -10.33
C GLN A 20 -8.55 18.28 -10.47
N LYS A 21 -8.54 17.65 -11.65
CA LYS A 21 -9.27 16.41 -11.88
C LYS A 21 -8.66 15.22 -11.13
N TYR A 22 -7.33 15.11 -11.12
CA TYR A 22 -6.66 13.89 -10.66
C TYR A 22 -5.83 14.05 -9.39
N TRP A 23 -5.34 15.25 -9.08
CA TRP A 23 -4.49 15.51 -7.92
C TRP A 23 -5.28 16.23 -6.84
N HIS A 24 -5.63 15.48 -5.81
CA HIS A 24 -6.46 15.92 -4.71
C HIS A 24 -5.65 16.00 -3.42
N LYS A 25 -6.20 16.76 -2.45
CA LYS A 25 -5.77 16.67 -1.06
C LYS A 25 -6.53 15.54 -0.38
N VAL A 26 -5.82 14.63 0.26
CA VAL A 26 -6.40 13.51 1.02
C VAL A 26 -5.75 13.53 2.41
N GLY A 27 -6.54 13.87 3.43
CA GLY A 27 -6.07 14.16 4.79
C GLY A 27 -4.92 15.16 4.81
N ALA A 28 -3.77 14.75 5.36
CA ALA A 28 -2.57 15.59 5.46
C ALA A 28 -1.74 15.65 4.16
N ARG A 29 -2.04 14.81 3.16
CA ARG A 29 -1.25 14.70 1.93
C ARG A 29 -1.87 15.51 0.81
N ASN A 30 -1.03 16.28 0.13
CA ASN A 30 -1.38 16.98 -1.11
C ASN A 30 -0.89 16.18 -2.32
N TRP A 31 -1.39 16.51 -3.51
CA TRP A 31 -0.96 15.88 -4.76
C TRP A 31 -1.13 14.36 -4.78
N VAL A 32 -2.23 13.87 -4.21
CA VAL A 32 -2.59 12.46 -4.24
C VAL A 32 -3.37 12.17 -5.51
N PHE A 33 -2.93 11.18 -6.29
CA PHE A 33 -3.65 10.75 -7.48
C PHE A 33 -4.94 9.99 -7.09
N ARG A 34 -6.07 10.47 -7.59
CA ARG A 34 -7.40 9.91 -7.34
C ARG A 34 -8.24 10.01 -8.61
N GLU A 35 -9.05 8.99 -8.85
CA GLU A 35 -10.10 8.99 -9.87
C GLU A 35 -11.41 8.64 -9.18
N GLU A 36 -12.40 9.54 -9.26
CA GLU A 36 -13.69 9.42 -8.57
C GLU A 36 -13.54 9.15 -7.07
N ASN A 37 -13.85 7.95 -6.59
CA ASN A 37 -13.72 7.55 -5.18
C ASN A 37 -12.54 6.62 -4.92
N ILE A 38 -11.70 6.37 -5.93
CA ILE A 38 -10.56 5.46 -5.85
C ILE A 38 -9.27 6.28 -5.73
N VAL A 39 -8.55 6.08 -4.63
CA VAL A 39 -7.25 6.71 -4.38
C VAL A 39 -6.14 5.70 -4.69
N LEU A 40 -5.11 6.15 -5.41
CA LEU A 40 -3.94 5.32 -5.67
C LEU A 40 -3.05 5.26 -4.42
N ILE A 41 -2.81 4.04 -3.93
CA ILE A 41 -1.88 3.78 -2.81
C ILE A 41 -0.45 4.08 -3.27
N MET A 42 0.30 4.84 -2.48
CA MET A 42 1.70 5.12 -2.79
C MET A 42 2.59 3.94 -2.35
N ALA A 43 3.69 3.73 -3.05
CA ALA A 43 4.66 2.71 -2.65
C ALA A 43 5.18 2.92 -1.22
N ASN A 44 5.33 4.18 -0.79
CA ASN A 44 5.76 4.55 0.56
C ASN A 44 4.77 4.15 1.66
N ASP A 45 3.52 3.85 1.31
CA ASP A 45 2.53 3.36 2.26
C ASP A 45 2.71 1.87 2.55
N THR A 46 3.35 1.13 1.65
CA THR A 46 3.57 -0.30 1.85
C THR A 46 4.66 -0.50 2.89
N PRO A 47 4.36 -1.04 4.08
CA PRO A 47 5.38 -1.23 5.10
C PRO A 47 6.35 -2.33 4.67
N ILE A 48 7.64 -2.09 4.89
CA ILE A 48 8.69 -3.09 4.62
C ILE A 48 8.71 -4.10 5.77
N VAL A 49 8.21 -5.31 5.50
CA VAL A 49 8.20 -6.39 6.49
C VAL A 49 9.14 -7.50 6.06
N ARG A 50 10.17 -7.75 6.87
CA ARG A 50 11.15 -8.82 6.61
C ARG A 50 10.55 -10.19 6.90
N HIS A 51 11.06 -11.19 6.19
CA HIS A 51 10.73 -12.59 6.46
C HIS A 51 11.50 -13.08 7.69
N ILE A 52 10.82 -13.79 8.59
CA ILE A 52 11.43 -14.44 9.74
C ILE A 52 12.35 -15.55 9.22
N SER A 53 13.61 -15.58 9.67
CA SER A 53 14.57 -16.62 9.30
C SER A 53 14.05 -18.04 9.60
N LEU A 54 14.51 -19.01 8.80
CA LEU A 54 14.22 -20.42 9.02
C LEU A 54 15.26 -21.04 9.95
N LYS A 55 14.82 -21.92 10.84
CA LYS A 55 15.65 -22.95 11.44
C LYS A 55 15.95 -24.00 10.37
N LEU A 56 17.24 -24.12 10.00
CA LEU A 56 17.68 -24.94 8.86
C LEU A 56 17.71 -26.45 9.18
N ASP A 57 17.78 -26.79 10.46
CA ASP A 57 17.78 -28.13 11.02
C ASP A 57 16.39 -28.78 11.09
N ILE A 58 15.31 -28.03 10.80
CA ILE A 58 13.93 -28.49 10.98
C ILE A 58 13.31 -28.98 9.66
N ASN A 59 12.83 -30.22 9.66
CA ASN A 59 12.16 -30.84 8.52
C ASN A 59 10.65 -30.43 8.42
N PRO A 60 10.17 -29.94 7.26
CA PRO A 60 8.77 -29.62 6.99
C PRO A 60 7.73 -30.71 7.28
N ILE A 61 8.06 -31.97 7.01
CA ILE A 61 7.12 -33.09 7.13
C ILE A 61 6.98 -33.52 8.59
N LEU A 62 8.10 -33.59 9.31
CA LEU A 62 8.13 -34.06 10.69
C LEU A 62 7.73 -32.97 11.70
N ASN A 63 7.89 -31.69 11.34
CA ASN A 63 7.73 -30.56 12.25
C ASN A 63 6.72 -29.53 11.73
N GLU A 64 5.56 -30.00 11.27
CA GLU A 64 4.50 -29.16 10.70
C GLU A 64 4.13 -27.99 11.63
N ASN A 65 4.00 -28.26 12.93
CA ASN A 65 3.65 -27.27 13.95
C ASN A 65 4.57 -26.03 13.93
N TYR A 66 5.88 -26.22 13.72
CA TYR A 66 6.82 -25.12 13.62
C TYR A 66 6.53 -24.21 12.42
N PHE A 67 6.22 -24.79 11.25
CA PHE A 67 5.94 -24.02 10.04
C PHE A 67 4.59 -23.29 10.13
N ILE A 68 3.57 -23.92 10.72
CA ILE A 68 2.28 -23.27 10.99
C ILE A 68 2.48 -22.07 11.91
N GLN A 69 3.14 -22.25 13.05
CA GLN A 69 3.38 -21.16 14.01
C GLN A 69 4.22 -20.04 13.40
N ARG A 70 5.26 -20.37 12.63
CA ARG A 70 6.07 -19.37 11.92
C ARG A 70 5.24 -18.57 10.91
N LYS A 71 4.37 -19.24 10.14
CA LYS A 71 3.48 -18.57 9.18
C LYS A 71 2.51 -17.63 9.89
N LEU A 72 1.91 -18.05 11.00
CA LEU A 72 1.03 -17.22 11.83
C LEU A 72 1.80 -16.02 12.40
N LYS A 73 3.01 -16.22 12.92
CA LYS A 73 3.87 -15.14 13.42
C LYS A 73 4.19 -14.13 12.32
N GLN A 74 4.57 -14.59 11.13
CA GLN A 74 4.84 -13.72 9.98
C GLN A 74 3.59 -12.93 9.58
N HIS A 75 2.43 -13.58 9.54
CA HIS A 75 1.15 -12.95 9.22
C HIS A 75 0.82 -11.84 10.22
N ASN A 76 0.96 -12.11 11.52
CA ASN A 76 0.69 -11.14 12.58
C ASN A 76 1.63 -9.93 12.53
N ILE A 77 2.93 -10.15 12.26
CA ILE A 77 3.89 -9.05 12.07
C ILE A 77 3.49 -8.20 10.87
N ARG A 78 3.14 -8.83 9.74
CA ARG A 78 2.66 -8.10 8.55
C ARG A 78 1.42 -7.29 8.90
N ARG A 79 0.40 -7.91 9.49
CA ARG A 79 -0.85 -7.23 9.88
C ARG A 79 -0.59 -6.05 10.80
N SER A 80 0.28 -6.21 11.80
CA SER A 80 0.68 -5.14 12.72
C SER A 80 1.45 -4.00 12.02
N ALA A 81 2.27 -4.32 11.02
CA ALA A 81 2.94 -3.29 10.23
C ALA A 81 1.94 -2.49 9.38
N TRP A 82 1.00 -3.17 8.72
CA TRP A 82 -0.07 -2.53 7.94
C TRP A 82 -1.00 -1.68 8.79
N SER A 83 -1.30 -2.09 10.03
CA SER A 83 -2.17 -1.31 10.93
C SER A 83 -1.54 0.03 11.36
N LYS A 84 -0.21 0.16 11.25
CA LYS A 84 0.53 1.40 11.56
C LYS A 84 0.64 2.33 10.35
N THR A 85 0.31 1.86 9.15
CA THR A 85 0.39 2.66 7.93
C THR A 85 -0.72 3.72 7.91
N THR A 86 -0.36 4.93 7.47
CA THR A 86 -1.29 6.06 7.36
C THR A 86 -2.50 5.79 6.46
N VAL A 87 -2.35 5.00 5.39
CA VAL A 87 -3.47 4.64 4.48
C VAL A 87 -4.56 3.85 5.19
N VAL A 88 -4.18 2.83 5.96
CA VAL A 88 -5.14 2.02 6.72
C VAL A 88 -5.80 2.85 7.82
N GLN A 89 -5.03 3.72 8.48
CA GLN A 89 -5.59 4.66 9.45
C GLN A 89 -6.59 5.64 8.81
N MET A 90 -6.30 6.15 7.61
CA MET A 90 -7.14 7.13 6.91
C MET A 90 -8.42 6.52 6.30
N GLN A 91 -8.41 5.23 5.94
CA GLN A 91 -9.60 4.52 5.44
C GLN A 91 -10.64 4.21 6.53
N LEU A 92 -10.28 4.31 7.81
CA LEU A 92 -11.18 4.05 8.95
C LEU A 92 -11.93 5.31 9.44
N PHE A 93 -11.67 6.49 8.85
CA PHE A 93 -12.30 7.76 9.20
C PHE A 93 -13.18 8.35 8.08
N VAL A 94 -13.55 7.51 7.10
CA VAL A 94 -14.56 7.80 6.06
C VAL A 94 -15.71 6.83 6.27
#